data_AF-E1X0U1-F1
#
_entry.id   AF-E1X0U1-F1
#
_cell.length_a   1.000
_cell.length_b   1.000
_cell.length_c   1.000
_cell.angle_alpha   90.00
_cell.angle_beta   90.00
_cell.angle_gamma   90.00
#
_symmetry.space_group_name_H-M   'P 1'
#
loop_
_entity.id
_entity.type
_entity.pdbx_description
1 polymer ?
#
loop_
_entity_poly.entity_id
_entity_poly.type
_entity_poly.pdbx_seq_one_letter_code
_entity_poly.pdbx_strand_id
1 'polypeptide(L)'
;MKNILVGLMFIFTGNAMAFNYPGFDFPDFSDFERAQEIFDQTYQELTTSTEVMDLVEKVEYTNEAVCTPLKTKASQFIWMKLKYECTADQDFTLVIKAKLKNDKVKIKNYKIKF
;
A
#
# COMPACT_ATOMS: atom_id res chain seq x y z
N MET A 1 45.75 -3.24 -20.54
CA MET A 1 44.83 -2.63 -21.51
C MET A 1 43.52 -2.32 -20.81
N LYS A 2 43.20 -1.02 -20.75
CA LYS A 2 41.91 -0.33 -20.54
C LYS A 2 40.96 -0.83 -19.44
N ASN A 3 41.06 -0.14 -18.31
CA ASN A 3 40.05 0.02 -17.27
C ASN A 3 38.83 0.80 -17.80
N ILE A 4 37.65 0.28 -17.50
CA ILE A 4 36.34 0.93 -17.72
C ILE A 4 36.13 1.90 -16.56
N LEU A 5 36.34 3.20 -16.79
CA LEU A 5 35.36 4.21 -17.19
C LEU A 5 34.37 4.62 -16.08
N VAL A 6 34.86 5.59 -15.29
CA VAL A 6 34.16 6.83 -14.89
C VAL A 6 32.80 6.67 -14.22
N GLY A 7 32.83 6.45 -12.90
CA GLY A 7 31.75 6.87 -12.01
C GLY A 7 31.86 8.37 -11.74
N LEU A 8 31.07 9.15 -12.48
CA LEU A 8 30.97 10.60 -12.38
C LEU A 8 30.33 11.00 -11.03
N MET A 9 31.19 11.35 -10.07
CA MET A 9 30.86 12.31 -9.03
C MET A 9 30.66 13.68 -9.68
N PHE A 10 29.44 14.20 -9.63
CA PHE A 10 29.23 15.65 -9.62
C PHE A 10 28.58 16.04 -8.30
N ILE A 11 29.44 16.53 -7.42
CA ILE A 11 29.09 17.39 -6.29
C ILE A 11 28.66 18.73 -6.91
N PHE A 12 27.44 19.18 -6.62
CA PHE A 12 27.08 20.61 -6.59
C PHE A 12 25.93 20.75 -5.59
N THR A 13 26.22 21.02 -4.31
CA THR A 13 26.20 22.37 -3.70
C THR A 13 25.14 23.29 -4.28
N GLY A 14 24.20 23.67 -3.42
CA GLY A 14 23.08 24.52 -3.77
C GLY A 14 23.47 25.85 -4.37
N ASN A 15 22.59 26.36 -5.21
CA ASN A 15 22.15 27.75 -5.22
C ASN A 15 20.84 27.81 -6.01
N ALA A 16 19.84 28.47 -5.41
CA ALA A 16 18.60 28.81 -6.04
C ALA A 16 18.86 29.65 -7.29
N MET A 17 18.66 29.09 -8.48
CA MET A 17 18.45 29.84 -9.71
C MET A 17 17.41 29.12 -10.54
N ALA A 18 16.39 29.88 -10.91
CA ALA A 18 15.26 29.48 -11.72
C ALA A 18 15.72 28.80 -13.02
N PHE A 19 15.68 27.47 -13.04
CA PHE A 19 15.77 26.69 -14.27
C PHE A 19 14.34 26.39 -14.73
N ASN A 20 13.88 27.20 -15.67
CA ASN A 20 12.69 26.95 -16.48
C ASN A 20 13.03 25.77 -17.42
N TYR A 21 12.79 24.54 -16.96
CA TYR A 21 13.03 23.30 -17.71
C TYR A 21 11.78 22.97 -18.53
N PRO A 22 11.82 23.01 -19.88
CA PRO A 22 10.65 22.69 -20.69
C PRO A 22 10.49 21.17 -20.71
N GLY A 23 9.41 20.67 -20.11
CA GLY A 23 8.99 19.27 -20.25
C GLY A 23 9.19 18.37 -19.04
N PHE A 24 9.48 18.93 -17.85
CA PHE A 24 9.19 18.23 -16.60
C PHE A 24 7.93 18.87 -16.01
N ASP A 25 6.76 18.47 -16.52
CA ASP A 25 5.53 18.62 -15.75
C ASP A 25 5.77 17.80 -14.47
N PHE A 26 6.10 18.49 -13.38
CA PHE A 26 6.06 17.88 -12.07
C PHE A 26 4.64 17.31 -11.96
N PRO A 27 4.49 15.98 -11.79
CA PRO A 27 3.16 15.40 -11.73
C PRO A 27 2.42 16.10 -10.59
N ASP A 28 1.27 16.67 -10.94
CA ASP A 28 0.56 17.62 -10.10
C ASP A 28 0.39 17.04 -8.70
N PHE A 29 0.98 17.70 -7.69
CA PHE A 29 0.92 17.21 -6.30
C PHE A 29 -0.54 17.05 -5.83
N SER A 30 -1.47 17.79 -6.44
CA SER A 30 -2.91 17.67 -6.19
C SER A 30 -3.50 16.31 -6.60
N ASP A 31 -2.99 15.68 -7.65
CA ASP A 31 -3.42 14.33 -8.08
C ASP A 31 -2.94 13.25 -7.11
N PHE A 32 -1.76 13.44 -6.49
CA PHE A 32 -1.24 12.54 -5.47
C PHE A 32 -2.01 12.62 -4.16
N GLU A 33 -2.30 13.83 -3.67
CA GLU A 33 -3.09 14.03 -2.46
C GLU A 33 -4.49 13.43 -2.60
N ARG A 34 -5.14 13.68 -3.74
CA ARG A 34 -6.45 13.12 -4.05
C ARG A 34 -6.44 11.59 -4.17
N ALA A 35 -5.40 11.02 -4.78
CA ALA A 35 -5.25 9.57 -4.84
C ALA A 35 -5.05 8.95 -3.44
N GLN A 36 -4.34 9.65 -2.56
CA GLN A 36 -4.14 9.21 -1.17
C GLN A 36 -5.43 9.32 -0.35
N GLU A 37 -6.23 10.35 -0.55
CA GLU A 37 -7.53 10.52 0.09
C GLU A 37 -8.51 9.40 -0.33
N ILE A 38 -8.62 9.13 -1.64
CA ILE A 38 -9.45 8.03 -2.16
C ILE A 38 -8.98 6.69 -1.62
N PHE A 39 -7.66 6.48 -1.52
CA PHE A 39 -7.10 5.28 -0.92
C PHE A 39 -7.49 5.14 0.55
N ASP A 40 -7.37 6.20 1.34
CA ASP A 40 -7.69 6.16 2.77
C ASP A 40 -9.19 5.93 3.01
N GLN A 41 -10.07 6.57 2.21
CA GLN A 41 -11.51 6.32 2.25
C GLN A 41 -11.84 4.88 1.88
N THR A 42 -11.31 4.38 0.77
CA THR A 42 -11.54 2.99 0.33
C THR A 42 -10.96 1.99 1.33
N TYR A 43 -9.81 2.31 1.96
CA TYR A 43 -9.22 1.47 3.00
C TYR A 43 -10.17 1.35 4.20
N GLN A 44 -10.68 2.49 4.70
CA GLN A 44 -11.64 2.51 5.80
C GLN A 44 -12.87 1.66 5.48
N GLU A 45 -13.50 1.90 4.33
CA GLU A 45 -14.69 1.14 3.88
C GLU A 45 -14.43 -0.37 3.76
N LEU A 46 -13.24 -0.74 3.25
CA LEU A 46 -12.88 -2.16 3.13
C LEU A 46 -12.59 -2.78 4.49
N THR A 47 -11.97 -2.06 5.43
CA THR A 47 -11.67 -2.59 6.77
C THR A 47 -12.89 -2.69 7.69
N THR A 48 -13.91 -1.86 7.48
CA THR A 48 -15.17 -1.87 8.24
C THR A 48 -16.27 -2.68 7.56
N SER A 49 -16.02 -3.20 6.37
CA SER A 49 -16.97 -4.07 5.66
C SER A 49 -17.13 -5.41 6.39
N THR A 50 -18.39 -5.82 6.52
CA THR A 50 -18.77 -7.10 7.13
C THR A 50 -18.06 -8.27 6.44
N GLU A 51 -17.92 -8.26 5.12
CA GLU A 51 -17.25 -9.35 4.40
C GLU A 51 -15.78 -9.52 4.81
N VAL A 52 -15.06 -8.43 5.06
CA VAL A 52 -13.66 -8.47 5.50
C VAL A 52 -13.58 -8.83 6.98
N MET A 53 -14.46 -8.28 7.81
CA MET A 53 -14.52 -8.59 9.24
C MET A 53 -14.82 -10.08 9.48
N ASP A 54 -15.82 -10.64 8.80
CA ASP A 54 -16.17 -12.07 8.90
C ASP A 54 -15.00 -12.97 8.52
N LEU A 55 -14.21 -12.55 7.51
CA LEU A 55 -13.02 -13.29 7.09
C LEU A 55 -11.90 -13.21 8.14
N VAL A 56 -11.67 -12.03 8.72
CA VAL A 56 -10.69 -11.83 9.79
C VAL A 56 -11.09 -12.64 11.02
N GLU A 57 -12.33 -12.53 11.48
CA GLU A 57 -12.86 -13.27 12.64
C GLU A 57 -12.75 -14.78 12.42
N LYS A 58 -13.06 -15.27 11.21
CA LYS A 58 -12.86 -16.68 10.87
C LYS A 58 -11.40 -17.11 10.99
N VAL A 59 -10.46 -16.29 10.56
CA VAL A 59 -9.02 -16.59 10.66
C VAL A 59 -8.55 -16.53 12.11
N GLU A 60 -8.99 -15.54 12.88
CA GLU A 60 -8.72 -15.41 14.32
C GLU A 60 -9.23 -16.64 15.08
N TYR A 61 -10.48 -17.03 14.87
CA TYR A 61 -11.08 -18.21 15.50
C TYR A 61 -10.37 -19.51 15.10
N THR A 62 -10.01 -19.66 13.82
CA THR A 62 -9.38 -20.90 13.33
C THR A 62 -7.95 -21.08 13.83
N ASN A 63 -7.23 -19.98 14.08
CA ASN A 63 -5.80 -20.02 14.46
C ASN A 63 -5.57 -19.57 15.92
N GLU A 64 -6.64 -19.39 16.69
CA GLU A 64 -6.60 -18.87 18.07
C GLU A 64 -5.73 -17.60 18.17
N ALA A 65 -5.91 -16.70 17.21
CA ALA A 65 -5.07 -15.53 16.98
C ALA A 65 -5.84 -14.22 17.15
N VAL A 66 -5.13 -13.13 17.44
CA VAL A 66 -5.68 -11.77 17.41
C VAL A 66 -5.02 -11.00 16.27
N CYS A 67 -5.82 -10.52 15.31
CA CYS A 67 -5.36 -9.87 14.09
C CYS A 67 -5.55 -8.35 14.14
N THR A 68 -4.45 -7.60 14.02
CA THR A 68 -4.44 -6.13 14.03
C THR A 68 -4.23 -5.58 12.61
N PRO A 69 -5.06 -4.64 12.11
CA PRO A 69 -4.90 -4.08 10.77
C PRO A 69 -3.63 -3.22 10.66
N LEU A 70 -2.80 -3.52 9.68
CA LEU A 70 -1.62 -2.75 9.32
C LEU A 70 -1.94 -1.81 8.14
N LYS A 71 -1.97 -0.50 8.42
CA LYS A 71 -2.15 0.52 7.37
C LYS A 71 -1.01 0.38 6.36
N THR A 72 -1.38 0.00 5.14
CA THR A 72 -0.41 -0.21 4.05
C THR A 72 -0.33 1.06 3.21
N LYS A 73 0.84 1.39 2.65
CA LYS A 73 0.98 2.55 1.75
C LYS A 73 0.07 2.40 0.53
N ALA A 74 -0.45 3.54 0.05
CA ALA A 74 -1.21 3.62 -1.18
C ALA A 74 -0.47 2.91 -2.32
N SER A 75 -1.16 2.03 -3.02
CA SER A 75 -0.60 1.25 -4.12
C SER A 75 -1.44 1.50 -5.35
N GLN A 76 -0.80 1.75 -6.50
CA GLN A 76 -1.45 2.13 -7.77
C GLN A 76 -2.34 1.04 -8.41
N PHE A 77 -2.74 0.02 -7.65
CA PHE A 77 -3.53 -1.11 -8.16
C PHE A 77 -5.01 -0.94 -7.84
N ILE A 78 -5.87 -1.34 -8.80
CA ILE A 78 -7.33 -1.47 -8.67
C ILE A 78 -7.74 -2.39 -7.49
N TRP A 79 -6.81 -3.18 -6.98
CA TRP A 79 -7.01 -4.10 -5.87
C TRP A 79 -6.17 -3.67 -4.68
N MET A 80 -6.84 -3.45 -3.56
CA MET A 80 -6.20 -3.11 -2.31
C MET A 80 -5.79 -4.37 -1.55
N LYS A 81 -4.59 -4.33 -1.00
CA LYS A 81 -4.07 -5.39 -0.12
C LYS A 81 -4.21 -4.89 1.31
N LEU A 82 -5.19 -5.41 2.03
CA LEU A 82 -5.31 -5.22 3.46
C LEU A 82 -4.35 -6.20 4.12
N LYS A 83 -3.48 -5.70 5.00
CA LYS A 83 -2.56 -6.52 5.78
C LYS A 83 -3.01 -6.49 7.22
N TYR A 84 -2.96 -7.65 7.86
CA TYR A 84 -3.22 -7.82 9.28
C TYR A 84 -2.05 -8.60 9.88
N GLU A 85 -1.58 -8.15 11.02
CA GLU A 85 -0.60 -8.86 11.84
C GLU A 85 -1.37 -9.64 12.89
N CYS A 86 -1.23 -10.97 12.88
CA CYS A 86 -1.96 -11.85 13.77
C CYS A 86 -0.99 -12.46 14.78
N THR A 87 -1.25 -12.24 16.06
CA THR A 87 -0.46 -12.75 17.18
C THR A 87 -1.16 -13.99 17.75
N ALA A 88 -0.42 -15.10 17.83
CA ALA A 88 -0.87 -16.41 18.31
C ALA A 88 0.33 -17.17 18.91
N ASP A 89 0.29 -18.51 18.93
CA ASP A 89 1.46 -19.34 19.24
C ASP A 89 2.59 -19.18 18.19
N GLN A 90 2.22 -18.87 16.95
CA GLN A 90 3.13 -18.50 15.88
C GLN A 90 2.60 -17.23 15.21
N ASP A 91 3.40 -16.17 15.22
CA ASP A 91 3.03 -14.92 14.56
C ASP A 91 2.90 -15.12 13.06
N PHE A 92 1.80 -14.62 12.48
CA PHE A 92 1.58 -14.68 11.04
C PHE A 92 0.94 -13.41 10.50
N THR A 93 1.15 -13.13 9.22
CA THR A 93 0.53 -12.02 8.51
C THR A 93 -0.62 -12.53 7.64
N LEU A 94 -1.82 -12.02 7.87
CA LEU A 94 -2.96 -12.20 6.98
C LEU A 94 -2.97 -11.09 5.92
N VAL A 95 -3.00 -11.47 4.64
CA VAL A 95 -3.08 -10.54 3.51
C VAL A 95 -4.37 -10.79 2.74
N ILE A 96 -5.32 -9.87 2.84
CA ILE A 96 -6.60 -9.91 2.13
C ILE A 96 -6.51 -9.02 0.90
N LYS A 97 -6.82 -9.58 -0.28
CA LYS A 97 -6.96 -8.81 -1.53
C LYS A 97 -8.43 -8.51 -1.74
N ALA A 98 -8.81 -7.25 -1.56
CA ALA A 98 -10.18 -6.79 -1.75
C ALA A 98 -10.23 -5.60 -2.72
N LYS A 99 -11.43 -5.35 -3.25
CA LYS A 99 -11.73 -4.09 -3.94
C LYS A 99 -13.14 -3.64 -3.59
N LEU A 100 -13.33 -2.34 -3.65
CA LEU A 100 -14.65 -1.74 -3.71
C LEU A 100 -15.11 -1.69 -5.18
N LYS A 101 -16.31 -2.18 -5.48
CA LYS A 101 -16.92 -2.05 -6.80
C LYS A 101 -18.43 -1.82 -6.66
N ASN A 102 -18.91 -0.67 -7.10
CA ASN A 102 -20.33 -0.28 -7.01
C ASN A 102 -20.85 -0.41 -5.56
N ASP A 103 -20.13 0.19 -4.60
CA ASP A 103 -20.44 0.17 -3.16
C ASP A 103 -20.53 -1.23 -2.53
N LYS A 104 -20.01 -2.24 -3.23
CA LYS A 104 -19.90 -3.62 -2.75
C LYS A 104 -18.46 -4.02 -2.60
N VAL A 105 -18.13 -4.57 -1.44
CA VAL A 105 -16.82 -5.14 -1.18
C VAL A 105 -16.71 -6.51 -1.86
N LYS A 106 -15.64 -6.69 -2.64
CA LYS A 106 -15.32 -7.96 -3.28
C LYS A 106 -13.96 -8.45 -2.84
N ILE A 107 -13.96 -9.49 -2.02
CA ILE A 107 -12.76 -10.23 -1.66
C ILE A 107 -12.40 -11.14 -2.85
N LYS A 108 -11.18 -10.99 -3.36
CA LYS A 108 -10.66 -11.82 -4.47
C LYS A 108 -9.92 -13.05 -3.96
N ASN A 109 -9.10 -12.86 -2.93
CA ASN A 109 -8.27 -13.90 -2.34
C ASN A 109 -7.73 -13.43 -0.98
N TYR A 110 -7.34 -14.37 -0.12
CA TYR A 110 -6.55 -14.09 1.08
C TYR A 110 -5.36 -15.05 1.17
N LYS A 111 -4.31 -14.63 1.87
CA LYS A 111 -3.12 -15.46 2.11
C LYS A 111 -2.63 -15.27 3.53
N ILE A 112 -2.39 -16.38 4.21
CA ILE A 112 -1.69 -16.42 5.50
C ILE A 112 -0.19 -16.60 5.21
N LYS A 113 0.66 -15.86 5.92
CA LYS A 113 2.12 -15.94 5.83
C LYS A 113 2.69 -16.10 7.23
N PHE A 114 3.29 -17.24 7.49
CA PHE A 114 4.15 -17.48 8.64
C PHE A 114 5.56 -16.94 8.36
#